data_AF-A0A7C0UWH9-F1
#
_entry.id   AF-A0A7C0UWH9-F1
#
_cell.length_a   1.000
_cell.length_b   1.000
_cell.length_c   1.000
_cell.angle_alpha   90.00
_cell.angle_beta   90.00
_cell.angle_gamma   90.00
#
_symmetry.space_group_name_H-M   'P 1'
#
loop_
_entity.id
_entity.type
_entity.pdbx_description
1 polymer ?
#
loop_
_entity_poly.entity_id
_entity_poly.type
_entity_poly.pdbx_seq_one_letter_code
_entity_poly.pdbx_strand_id
1 'polypeptide(L)'
;MKGLTLLLALLVSFGLVLAGCAGGGDDDTGDDDIDEPEASEDCGPDGCEVIVDDPDSPLHGFKLEIPEGALDEETTIKVYYEGSLPTIPAVASSVGPACRIEPQELIYNKLVT
;
A
#
# COMPACT_ATOMS: atom_id res chain seq x y z
N MET A 1 -4.68 -36.83 -39.48
CA MET A 1 -5.67 -35.73 -39.59
C MET A 1 -6.49 -35.56 -38.31
N LYS A 2 -5.83 -35.35 -37.15
CA LYS A 2 -6.52 -35.10 -35.85
C LYS A 2 -5.86 -33.99 -35.01
N GLY A 3 -4.63 -33.58 -35.36
CA GLY A 3 -3.91 -32.52 -34.63
C GLY A 3 -4.18 -31.10 -35.12
N LEU A 4 -4.74 -30.90 -36.32
CA LEU A 4 -4.98 -29.56 -36.88
C LEU A 4 -6.22 -28.88 -36.28
N THR A 5 -7.19 -29.67 -35.80
CA THR A 5 -8.46 -29.14 -35.27
C THR A 5 -8.32 -28.54 -33.87
N LEU A 6 -7.32 -28.96 -33.08
CA LEU A 6 -7.08 -28.39 -31.74
C LEU A 6 -6.43 -27.00 -31.81
N LEU A 7 -5.62 -26.73 -32.84
CA LEU A 7 -4.88 -25.47 -32.96
C LEU A 7 -5.78 -24.30 -33.42
N LEU A 8 -6.86 -24.59 -34.16
CA LEU A 8 -7.88 -23.60 -34.51
C LEU A 8 -8.82 -23.26 -33.35
N ALA A 9 -9.06 -24.20 -32.41
CA ALA A 9 -9.94 -23.96 -31.27
C ALA A 9 -9.31 -23.03 -30.22
N LEU A 10 -7.98 -23.00 -30.10
CA LEU A 10 -7.26 -22.17 -29.13
C LEU A 10 -7.14 -20.69 -29.55
N LEU A 11 -7.26 -20.40 -30.85
CA LEU A 11 -7.18 -19.02 -31.38
C LEU A 11 -8.50 -18.24 -31.27
N VAL A 12 -9.63 -18.91 -31.03
CA VAL A 12 -10.95 -18.26 -30.95
C VAL A 12 -11.27 -17.74 -29.54
N SER A 13 -10.55 -18.20 -28.51
CA SER A 13 -10.74 -17.74 -27.12
C SER A 13 -9.97 -16.44 -26.77
N PHE A 14 -9.12 -15.93 -27.67
CA PHE A 14 -8.31 -14.72 -27.41
C PHE A 14 -8.87 -13.44 -28.07
N GLY A 15 -10.03 -13.52 -28.72
CA GLY A 15 -10.48 -12.50 -29.67
C GLY A 15 -11.63 -11.58 -29.22
N LEU A 16 -12.03 -11.53 -27.95
CA LEU A 16 -13.28 -10.83 -27.60
C LEU A 16 -13.33 -10.15 -26.23
N VAL A 17 -12.33 -9.32 -25.88
CA VAL A 17 -12.46 -8.35 -24.76
C VAL A 17 -11.72 -7.04 -25.09
N LEU A 18 -12.17 -6.31 -26.11
CA LEU A 18 -11.75 -4.90 -26.34
C LEU A 18 -12.96 -4.02 -26.69
N ALA A 19 -14.03 -4.17 -25.93
CA ALA A 19 -15.15 -3.23 -25.92
C ALA A 19 -15.40 -2.84 -24.45
N GLY A 20 -14.60 -1.90 -23.95
CA GLY A 20 -14.72 -1.35 -22.60
C GLY A 20 -14.36 0.13 -22.59
N CYS A 21 -15.36 0.96 -22.34
CA CYS A 21 -15.32 2.39 -22.00
C CYS A 21 -14.58 3.36 -22.92
N ALA A 22 -15.32 3.91 -23.88
CA ALA A 22 -15.25 5.35 -24.14
C ALA A 22 -16.18 6.07 -23.14
N GLY A 23 -15.58 6.81 -22.21
CA GLY A 23 -16.21 7.74 -21.26
C GLY A 23 -15.06 8.36 -20.47
N GLY A 24 -14.84 9.67 -20.42
CA GLY A 24 -15.75 10.80 -20.57
C GLY A 24 -15.80 11.49 -19.21
N GLY A 25 -15.21 12.70 -19.12
CA GLY A 25 -15.30 13.57 -17.93
C GLY A 25 -13.94 14.10 -17.48
N ASP A 26 -13.46 15.15 -18.15
CA ASP A 26 -12.59 16.15 -17.54
C ASP A 26 -13.47 16.99 -16.60
N ASP A 27 -13.28 16.85 -15.28
CA ASP A 27 -13.80 17.78 -14.28
C ASP A 27 -12.75 17.90 -13.14
N ASP A 28 -11.72 18.72 -13.36
CA ASP A 28 -10.91 19.32 -12.31
C ASP A 28 -11.83 20.09 -11.33
N THR A 29 -11.66 19.84 -10.03
CA THR A 29 -11.82 20.75 -8.86
C THR A 29 -12.38 20.02 -7.64
N GLY A 30 -11.61 19.08 -7.13
CA GLY A 30 -11.68 18.65 -5.73
C GLY A 30 -10.25 18.56 -5.23
N ASP A 31 -9.79 19.62 -4.57
CA ASP A 31 -8.59 19.60 -3.71
C ASP A 31 -8.94 18.78 -2.46
N ASP A 32 -9.31 17.52 -2.69
CA ASP A 32 -9.30 16.52 -1.66
C ASP A 32 -7.83 16.15 -1.57
N ASP A 33 -7.11 16.81 -0.65
CA ASP A 33 -5.79 16.38 -0.17
C ASP A 33 -5.97 14.96 0.40
N ILE A 34 -6.08 13.97 -0.48
CA ILE A 34 -6.01 12.57 -0.11
C ILE A 34 -4.56 12.40 0.28
N ASP A 35 -4.30 12.35 1.59
CA ASP A 35 -2.97 12.03 2.11
C ASP A 35 -2.45 10.80 1.34
N GLU A 36 -1.43 10.98 0.50
CA GLU A 36 -0.76 9.87 -0.16
C GLU A 36 0.16 9.19 0.85
N PRO A 37 0.20 7.85 0.90
CA PRO A 37 1.11 7.17 1.81
C PRO A 37 2.56 7.40 1.37
N GLU A 38 3.42 7.69 2.35
CA GLU A 38 4.88 7.80 2.21
C GLU A 38 5.52 6.45 1.82
N ALA A 39 4.89 5.34 2.23
CA ALA A 39 5.20 3.98 1.80
C ALA A 39 3.97 3.08 1.92
N SER A 40 3.87 2.07 1.04
CA SER A 40 2.80 1.08 1.04
C SER A 40 3.34 -0.28 0.59
N GLU A 41 3.02 -1.35 1.32
CA GLU A 41 3.46 -2.71 1.00
C GLU A 41 2.37 -3.73 1.35
N ASP A 42 2.24 -4.81 0.56
CA ASP A 42 1.33 -5.91 0.84
C ASP A 42 2.04 -6.98 1.68
N CYS A 43 1.64 -7.09 2.95
CA CYS A 43 2.30 -7.92 3.93
C CYS A 43 1.43 -9.11 4.32
N GLY A 44 1.97 -10.32 4.19
CA GLY A 44 1.28 -11.57 4.53
C GLY A 44 1.94 -12.35 5.68
N PRO A 45 1.58 -13.63 5.84
CA PRO A 45 2.17 -14.51 6.85
C PRO A 45 3.69 -14.67 6.74
N ASP A 46 4.28 -14.44 5.56
CA ASP A 46 5.73 -14.52 5.37
C ASP A 46 6.48 -13.29 5.94
N GLY A 47 5.76 -12.25 6.35
CA GLY A 47 6.33 -10.98 6.80
C GLY A 47 6.72 -10.04 5.64
N CYS A 48 7.20 -8.85 5.98
CA CYS A 48 7.62 -7.82 5.02
C CYS A 48 8.46 -6.74 5.72
N GLU A 49 9.03 -5.83 4.91
CA GLU A 49 9.56 -4.54 5.38
C GLU A 49 8.82 -3.42 4.66
N VAL A 50 8.39 -2.39 5.40
CA VAL A 50 7.84 -1.15 4.83
C VAL A 50 8.84 -0.04 5.07
N ILE A 51 9.42 0.49 3.98
CA ILE A 51 10.52 1.45 4.03
C ILE A 51 10.11 2.74 3.30
N VAL A 52 10.34 3.88 3.93
CA VAL A 52 10.19 5.19 3.28
C VAL A 52 11.54 5.58 2.67
N ASP A 53 11.69 5.31 1.38
CA ASP A 53 12.92 5.53 0.62
C ASP A 53 13.00 6.90 -0.07
N ASP A 54 11.89 7.66 -0.12
CA ASP A 54 11.89 9.00 -0.74
C ASP A 54 12.78 9.97 0.05
N PRO A 55 13.86 10.52 -0.55
CA PRO A 55 14.76 11.46 0.13
C PRO A 55 14.12 12.80 0.47
N ASP A 56 13.01 13.18 -0.17
CA ASP A 56 12.30 14.43 0.11
C ASP A 56 11.25 14.26 1.24
N SER A 57 10.96 13.02 1.65
CA SER A 57 10.02 12.70 2.73
C SER A 57 10.59 13.09 4.11
N PRO A 58 9.79 13.73 4.98
CA PRO A 58 10.14 13.90 6.39
C PRO A 58 10.37 12.57 7.13
N LEU A 59 9.79 11.47 6.63
CA LEU A 59 9.95 10.11 7.17
C LEU A 59 11.08 9.33 6.51
N HIS A 60 11.92 9.94 5.66
CA HIS A 60 13.01 9.23 4.97
C HIS A 60 13.86 8.39 5.94
N GLY A 61 14.03 7.11 5.61
CA GLY A 61 14.74 6.14 6.45
C GLY A 61 13.90 5.51 7.57
N PHE A 62 12.61 5.84 7.66
CA PHE A 62 11.65 5.07 8.44
C PHE A 62 11.58 3.64 7.90
N LYS A 63 11.55 2.68 8.81
CA LYS A 63 11.47 1.26 8.50
C LYS A 63 10.57 0.58 9.53
N LEU A 64 9.58 -0.16 9.03
CA LEU A 64 8.72 -1.04 9.81
C LEU A 64 8.99 -2.49 9.38
N GLU A 65 9.36 -3.34 10.32
CA GLU A 65 9.61 -4.77 10.11
C GLU A 65 8.42 -5.59 10.63
N ILE A 66 7.72 -6.26 9.72
CA ILE A 66 6.67 -7.22 10.08
C ILE A 66 7.26 -8.62 9.96
N PRO A 67 7.50 -9.33 11.07
CA PRO A 67 8.14 -10.64 11.00
C PRO A 67 7.18 -11.71 10.48
N GLU A 68 7.75 -12.80 9.96
CA GLU A 68 7.02 -14.01 9.59
C GLU A 68 6.08 -14.46 10.73
N GLY A 69 4.82 -14.72 10.41
CA GLY A 69 3.76 -15.16 11.31
C GLY A 69 3.22 -14.05 12.23
N ALA A 70 3.52 -12.77 11.96
CA ALA A 70 2.86 -11.66 12.64
C ALA A 70 1.42 -11.42 12.13
N LEU A 71 1.15 -11.75 10.87
CA LEU A 71 -0.15 -11.63 10.21
C LEU A 71 -0.68 -13.01 9.79
N ASP A 72 -1.99 -13.20 9.85
CA ASP A 72 -2.66 -14.44 9.42
C ASP A 72 -3.10 -14.40 7.95
N GLU A 73 -3.29 -13.20 7.41
CA GLU A 73 -3.73 -12.94 6.04
C GLU A 73 -2.96 -11.77 5.42
N GLU A 74 -3.02 -11.65 4.09
CA GLU A 74 -2.41 -10.55 3.36
C GLU A 74 -3.11 -9.23 3.69
N THR A 75 -2.34 -8.23 4.08
CA THR A 75 -2.81 -6.91 4.49
C THR A 75 -1.91 -5.83 3.91
N THR A 76 -2.50 -4.84 3.23
CA THR A 76 -1.77 -3.67 2.77
C THR A 76 -1.46 -2.75 3.94
N ILE A 77 -0.18 -2.59 4.24
CA ILE A 77 0.32 -1.70 5.29
C ILE A 77 0.73 -0.38 4.65
N LYS A 78 0.28 0.73 5.24
CA LYS A 78 0.54 2.08 4.73
C LYS A 78 1.11 2.96 5.83
N VAL A 79 2.09 3.78 5.48
CA VAL A 79 2.72 4.75 6.37
C VAL A 79 2.43 6.15 5.85
N TYR A 80 1.95 7.02 6.72
CA TYR A 80 1.63 8.41 6.41
C TYR A 80 2.45 9.34 7.31
N TYR A 81 2.90 10.45 6.75
CA TYR A 81 3.45 11.56 7.54
C TYR A 81 2.32 12.36 8.17
N GLU A 82 2.45 12.64 9.47
CA GLU A 82 1.52 13.50 10.20
C GLU A 82 2.16 14.88 10.38
N GLY A 83 1.69 15.85 9.60
CA GLY A 83 2.21 17.23 9.60
C GLY A 83 2.02 17.99 10.92
N SER A 84 1.23 17.43 11.86
CA SER A 84 1.02 17.99 13.19
C SER A 84 1.41 17.01 14.28
N LEU A 85 2.15 17.50 15.28
CA LEU A 85 2.54 16.68 16.44
C LEU A 85 1.40 16.61 17.45
N PRO A 86 1.23 15.47 18.16
CA PRO A 86 0.30 15.39 19.27
C PRO A 86 0.70 16.35 20.39
N THR A 87 -0.27 16.75 21.22
CA THR A 87 0.02 17.55 22.42
C THR A 87 0.80 16.70 23.42
N ILE A 88 2.06 17.06 23.65
CA ILE A 88 2.93 16.40 24.63
C ILE A 88 3.04 17.20 25.93
N PRO A 89 3.30 16.57 27.08
CA PRO A 89 3.52 17.26 28.35
C PRO A 89 4.67 18.27 28.26
N ALA A 90 4.63 19.34 29.06
CA ALA A 90 5.65 20.40 29.05
C ALA A 90 7.08 19.94 29.39
N VAL A 91 7.22 18.76 30.00
CA VAL A 91 8.52 18.14 30.32
C VAL A 91 9.06 17.24 29.21
N ALA A 92 8.27 16.98 28.17
CA ALA A 92 8.64 16.14 27.05
C ALA A 92 9.14 16.98 25.87
N SER A 93 9.89 16.35 24.97
CA SER A 93 10.31 16.95 23.70
C SER A 93 10.08 15.94 22.59
N SER A 94 9.59 16.40 21.45
CA SER A 94 9.52 15.56 20.26
C SER A 94 10.93 15.29 19.75
N VAL A 95 11.20 14.04 19.36
CA VAL A 95 12.51 13.60 18.85
C VAL A 95 12.45 13.21 17.37
N GLY A 96 11.31 13.44 16.70
CA GLY A 96 11.12 13.08 15.30
C GLY A 96 9.77 13.53 14.74
N PRO A 97 9.53 13.28 13.44
CA PRO A 97 8.23 13.47 12.81
C PRO A 97 7.18 12.53 13.41
N ALA A 98 5.91 12.94 13.38
CA ALA A 98 4.81 12.03 13.67
C ALA A 98 4.46 11.25 12.40
N CYS A 99 4.01 10.01 12.58
CA CYS A 99 3.50 9.19 11.50
C CYS A 99 2.23 8.46 11.95
N ARG A 100 1.41 8.09 10.97
CA ARG A 100 0.24 7.22 11.11
C ARG A 100 0.49 5.95 10.31
N ILE A 101 0.19 4.81 10.91
CA ILE A 101 0.27 3.50 10.24
C ILE A 101 -1.15 2.99 10.06
N GLU A 102 -1.45 2.50 8.87
CA GLU A 102 -2.74 1.88 8.53
C GLU A 102 -2.55 0.43 8.06
N PRO A 103 -3.55 -0.45 8.30
CA PRO A 103 -4.82 -0.16 8.97
C PRO A 103 -4.67 0.06 10.47
N GLN A 104 -5.45 0.98 11.02
CA GLN A 104 -5.52 1.17 12.47
C GLN A 104 -6.13 -0.06 13.14
N GLU A 105 -5.76 -0.28 14.40
CA GLU A 105 -6.27 -1.40 15.21
C GLU A 105 -5.92 -2.80 14.68
N LEU A 106 -4.97 -2.90 13.73
CA LEU A 106 -4.45 -4.19 13.29
C LEU A 106 -3.80 -4.94 14.46
N ILE A 107 -4.21 -6.19 14.67
CA ILE A 107 -3.69 -7.05 15.73
C ILE A 107 -2.60 -7.94 15.15
N TYR A 108 -1.40 -7.83 15.70
CA TYR A 108 -0.26 -8.66 15.32
C TYR A 108 -0.08 -9.83 16.29
N ASN A 109 0.20 -11.01 15.75
CA ASN A 109 0.49 -12.22 16.53
C ASN A 109 1.91 -12.22 17.12
N LYS A 110 2.77 -11.29 16.67
CA LYS A 110 4.16 -11.12 17.11
C LYS A 110 4.50 -9.64 17.22
N LEU A 111 5.62 -9.35 17.90
CA LEU A 111 6.15 -7.99 17.99
C LEU A 111 6.60 -7.51 16.60
N VAL A 112 6.13 -6.33 16.22
CA VAL A 112 6.54 -5.55 15.05
C VAL A 112 7.52 -4.47 15.52
N THR A 113 8.55 -4.18 14.74
CA THR A 113 9.63 -3.25 15.11
C THR A 113 9.86 -2.14 14.09
#